data_AF-A0A267MNK1-F1
#
_entry.id   AF-A0A267MNK1-F1
#
_cell.length_a   1.000
_cell.length_b   1.000
_cell.length_c   1.000
_cell.angle_alpha   90.00
_cell.angle_beta   90.00
_cell.angle_gamma   90.00
#
_symmetry.space_group_name_H-M   'P 1'
#
loop_
_entity.id
_entity.type
_entity.pdbx_description
1 polymer ?
#
loop_
_entity_poly.entity_id
_entity_poly.type
_entity_poly.pdbx_seq_one_letter_code
_entity_poly.pdbx_strand_id
1 'polypeptide(L)'
;MKMLNVKLFYGQITKNFNIKQFKCRANGEVIINADVIAHIQRLQKLRQWYGRVIKINSGYRIPAYNSKIGGVPKSKHMLGIATDFALPLEEFSGYT
;
A
#
# COMPACT_ATOMS: atom_id res chain seq x y z
N MET A 1 -23.53 3.05 6.42
CA MET A 1 -22.45 3.15 5.43
C MET A 1 -21.74 4.49 5.64
N LYS A 2 -20.45 4.50 6.04
CA LYS A 2 -19.73 5.76 6.28
C LYS A 2 -19.24 6.30 4.94
N MET A 3 -19.84 7.38 4.45
CA MET A 3 -19.34 8.06 3.25
C MET A 3 -18.04 8.78 3.60
N LEU A 4 -17.02 8.56 2.77
CA LEU A 4 -15.77 9.30 2.84
C LEU A 4 -15.88 10.56 1.99
N ASN A 5 -15.89 11.72 2.63
CA ASN A 5 -15.75 13.01 1.94
C ASN A 5 -14.28 13.25 1.61
N VAL A 6 -13.80 12.66 0.51
CA VAL A 6 -12.40 12.74 0.08
C VAL A 6 -12.34 13.32 -1.32
N LYS A 7 -11.70 14.49 -1.47
CA LYS A 7 -11.32 15.06 -2.76
C LYS A 7 -9.91 14.61 -3.11
N LEU A 8 -9.76 13.87 -4.21
CA LEU A 8 -8.47 13.38 -4.70
C LEU A 8 -8.02 14.23 -5.88
N PHE A 9 -6.89 14.93 -5.73
CA PHE A 9 -6.24 15.64 -6.82
C PHE A 9 -5.04 14.83 -7.29
N TYR A 10 -5.00 14.46 -8.58
CA TYR A 10 -3.92 13.68 -9.18
C TYR A 10 -3.58 12.35 -8.46
N GLY A 11 -4.56 11.78 -7.76
CA GLY A 11 -4.39 10.55 -6.98
C GLY A 11 -3.69 10.72 -5.63
N GLN A 12 -3.47 11.95 -5.15
CA GLN A 12 -2.85 12.20 -3.86
C GLN A 12 -3.82 11.86 -2.72
N ILE A 13 -3.46 10.89 -1.86
CA ILE A 13 -4.32 10.42 -0.75
C ILE A 13 -3.93 11.09 0.57
N THR A 14 -2.63 11.16 0.87
CA THR A 14 -2.08 11.79 2.08
C THR A 14 -0.88 12.66 1.73
N LYS A 15 -0.24 13.33 2.70
CA LYS A 15 0.97 14.15 2.44
C LYS A 15 2.08 13.37 1.71
N ASN A 16 2.30 12.09 2.07
CA ASN A 16 3.45 11.32 1.56
C ASN A 16 3.06 10.17 0.62
N PHE A 17 1.76 9.86 0.49
CA PHE A 17 1.31 8.71 -0.29
C PHE A 17 0.30 9.10 -1.36
N ASN A 18 0.67 8.80 -2.61
CA ASN A 18 -0.16 8.89 -3.80
C ASN A 18 -0.59 7.48 -4.22
N ILE A 19 -1.84 7.33 -4.67
CA ILE A 19 -2.40 6.02 -5.03
C ILE A 19 -1.60 5.29 -6.12
N LYS A 20 -0.93 6.03 -7.01
CA LYS A 20 -0.10 5.45 -8.08
C LYS A 20 1.04 4.57 -7.53
N GLN A 21 1.48 4.79 -6.30
CA GLN A 21 2.50 3.98 -5.63
C GLN A 21 1.98 2.57 -5.26
N PHE A 22 0.66 2.40 -5.21
CA PHE A 22 -0.01 1.16 -4.81
C PHE A 22 -0.56 0.36 -5.99
N LYS A 23 -0.23 0.76 -7.23
CA LYS A 23 -0.69 0.08 -8.43
C LYS A 23 -0.17 -1.35 -8.52
N CYS A 24 -0.93 -2.22 -9.17
CA CYS A 24 -0.47 -3.55 -9.51
C CYS A 24 0.68 -3.47 -10.50
N ARG A 25 1.77 -4.19 -10.21
CA ARG A 25 2.97 -4.21 -11.06
C ARG A 25 2.71 -4.85 -12.43
N ALA A 26 1.74 -5.76 -12.53
CA ALA A 26 1.48 -6.49 -13.76
C ALA A 26 0.80 -5.64 -14.84
N ASN A 27 -0.17 -4.82 -14.46
CA ASN A 27 -1.04 -4.10 -15.40
C ASN A 27 -1.24 -2.62 -15.05
N GLY A 28 -0.68 -2.14 -13.94
CA GLY A 28 -0.81 -0.75 -13.51
C GLY A 28 -2.15 -0.38 -12.88
N GLU A 29 -3.06 -1.35 -12.67
CA GLU A 29 -4.36 -1.09 -12.06
C GLU A 29 -4.25 -0.65 -10.59
N VAL A 30 -5.20 0.15 -10.15
CA VAL A 30 -5.37 0.55 -8.75
C VAL A 30 -6.79 0.22 -8.30
N ILE A 31 -6.95 -0.25 -7.05
CA ILE A 31 -8.25 -0.30 -6.39
C ILE A 31 -8.36 0.92 -5.49
N ILE A 32 -9.51 1.61 -5.53
CA ILE A 32 -9.83 2.71 -4.63
C ILE A 32 -11.19 2.43 -4.01
N ASN A 33 -11.21 2.21 -2.70
CA ASN A 33 -12.41 2.13 -1.89
C ASN A 33 -12.09 2.66 -0.47
N ALA A 34 -13.08 2.63 0.42
CA ALA A 34 -12.92 3.17 1.76
C ALA A 34 -11.81 2.48 2.57
N ASP A 35 -11.69 1.17 2.45
CA ASP A 35 -10.68 0.40 3.19
C ASP A 35 -9.27 0.67 2.67
N VAL A 36 -9.09 0.83 1.35
CA VAL A 36 -7.81 1.22 0.75
C VAL A 36 -7.39 2.62 1.19
N ILE A 37 -8.32 3.59 1.20
CA ILE A 37 -8.02 4.94 1.69
C ILE A 37 -7.63 4.89 3.17
N ALA A 38 -8.38 4.15 4.00
CA ALA A 38 -8.08 3.99 5.42
C ALA A 38 -6.72 3.30 5.65
N HIS A 39 -6.37 2.30 4.83
CA HIS A 39 -5.07 1.64 4.84
C HIS A 39 -3.93 2.64 4.57
N ILE A 40 -4.05 3.45 3.52
CA ILE A 40 -3.03 4.46 3.17
C ILE A 40 -2.93 5.55 4.26
N GLN A 41 -4.03 5.91 4.91
CA GLN A 41 -4.02 6.81 6.08
C GLN A 41 -3.27 6.18 7.27
N ARG A 42 -3.42 4.87 7.52
CA ARG A 42 -2.64 4.16 8.56
C ARG A 42 -1.15 4.15 8.22
N LEU A 43 -0.78 3.92 6.95
CA LEU A 43 0.61 4.02 6.50
C LEU A 43 1.18 5.44 6.71
N GLN A 44 0.37 6.49 6.53
CA GLN A 44 0.79 7.85 6.84
C GLN A 44 1.10 8.06 8.32
N LYS A 45 0.30 7.49 9.23
CA LYS A 45 0.58 7.51 10.68
C LYS A 45 1.85 6.73 11.01
N LEU A 46 2.02 5.55 10.42
CA LEU A 46 3.23 4.74 10.57
C LEU A 46 4.47 5.53 10.13
N ARG A 47 4.42 6.18 8.96
CA ARG A 47 5.53 7.02 8.47
C ARG A 47 5.84 8.19 9.40
N GLN A 48 4.82 8.83 9.96
CA GLN A 48 5.01 9.95 10.91
C GLN A 48 5.71 9.48 12.18
N TRP A 49 5.27 8.35 12.75
CA TRP A 49 5.91 7.74 13.91
C TRP A 49 7.33 7.26 13.61
N TYR A 50 7.52 6.62 12.46
CA TYR A 50 8.82 6.09 12.02
C TYR A 50 9.83 7.19 11.67
N GLY A 51 9.36 8.42 11.37
CA GLY A 51 10.21 9.59 11.10
C GLY A 51 11.01 9.54 9.79
N ARG A 52 10.84 8.50 8.97
CA ARG A 52 11.67 8.21 7.80
C ARG A 52 10.86 7.96 6.54
N VAL A 53 11.57 7.91 5.41
CA VAL A 53 10.94 7.63 4.12
C VAL A 53 10.53 6.15 4.04
N ILE A 54 9.23 5.90 3.87
CA ILE A 54 8.70 4.57 3.50
C ILE A 54 8.46 4.56 1.99
N LYS A 55 9.25 3.78 1.25
CA LYS A 55 9.09 3.56 -0.20
C LYS A 55 8.25 2.31 -0.43
N ILE A 56 7.11 2.47 -1.11
CA ILE A 56 6.21 1.36 -1.41
C ILE A 56 6.83 0.47 -2.48
N ASN A 57 7.02 -0.81 -2.17
CA ASN A 57 7.47 -1.80 -3.12
C ASN A 57 6.27 -2.39 -3.87
N SER A 58 5.24 -2.83 -3.15
CA SER A 58 4.03 -3.40 -3.74
C SER A 58 2.77 -3.01 -2.96
N GLY A 59 1.71 -2.72 -3.70
CA GLY A 59 0.35 -2.49 -3.19
C GLY A 59 -0.62 -3.53 -3.74
N TYR A 60 -1.60 -3.10 -4.53
CA TYR A 60 -2.60 -3.98 -5.12
C TYR A 60 -2.00 -5.08 -6.00
N ARG A 61 -2.62 -6.27 -6.01
CA ARG A 61 -2.28 -7.37 -6.92
C ARG A 61 -3.57 -7.94 -7.52
N ILE A 62 -3.67 -7.97 -8.85
CA ILE A 62 -4.73 -8.75 -9.51
C ILE A 62 -4.57 -10.24 -9.17
N PRO A 63 -5.66 -11.03 -9.16
CA PRO A 63 -5.62 -12.46 -8.82
C PRO A 63 -4.59 -13.26 -9.62
N ALA A 64 -4.54 -13.05 -10.94
CA ALA A 64 -3.60 -13.73 -11.83
C ALA A 64 -2.13 -13.43 -11.47
N TYR A 65 -1.81 -12.16 -11.16
CA TYR A 65 -0.47 -11.77 -10.75
C TYR A 65 -0.11 -12.31 -9.36
N ASN A 66 -1.05 -12.27 -8.41
CA ASN A 66 -0.84 -12.85 -7.08
C ASN A 66 -0.52 -14.35 -7.19
N SER A 67 -1.28 -15.12 -7.98
CA SER A 67 -0.99 -16.55 -8.20
C SER A 67 0.35 -16.77 -8.91
N LYS A 68 0.68 -15.96 -9.93
CA LYS A 68 1.94 -16.07 -10.68
C LYS A 68 3.18 -15.94 -9.79
N ILE A 69 3.11 -15.12 -8.74
CA ILE A 69 4.23 -14.89 -7.82
C ILE A 69 4.17 -15.78 -6.56
N GLY A 70 3.32 -16.82 -6.55
CA GLY A 70 3.16 -17.72 -5.40
C GLY A 70 2.42 -17.11 -4.20
N GLY A 71 1.62 -16.07 -4.43
CA GLY A 71 0.82 -15.43 -3.39
C GLY A 71 -0.35 -16.29 -2.92
N VAL A 72 -0.70 -16.16 -1.64
CA VAL A 72 -1.78 -16.96 -1.03
C VAL A 72 -3.18 -16.60 -1.58
N PRO A 73 -4.14 -17.54 -1.66
CA PRO A 73 -5.47 -17.33 -2.26
C PRO A 73 -6.36 -16.26 -1.60
N LYS A 74 -6.04 -15.81 -0.37
CA LYS A 74 -6.74 -14.75 0.35
C LYS A 74 -5.83 -13.57 0.70
N SER A 75 -4.82 -13.34 -0.15
CA SER A 75 -3.84 -12.27 0.01
C SER A 75 -4.54 -10.91 0.13
N LYS A 76 -4.19 -10.16 1.18
CA LYS A 76 -4.72 -8.80 1.40
C LYS A 76 -4.27 -7.81 0.33
N HIS A 77 -3.24 -8.15 -0.46
CA HIS A 77 -2.86 -7.38 -1.64
C HIS A 77 -3.96 -7.38 -2.71
N MET A 78 -4.73 -8.46 -2.85
CA MET A 78 -5.85 -8.52 -3.78
C MET A 78 -7.03 -7.64 -3.36
N LEU A 79 -7.03 -7.17 -2.11
CA LEU A 79 -8.01 -6.23 -1.58
C LEU A 79 -7.48 -4.78 -1.55
N GLY A 80 -6.22 -4.55 -1.96
CA GLY A 80 -5.57 -3.23 -1.91
C GLY A 80 -5.22 -2.74 -0.50
N ILE A 81 -5.37 -3.58 0.52
CA ILE A 81 -5.18 -3.25 1.94
C ILE A 81 -3.95 -3.94 2.55
N ALA A 82 -2.98 -4.28 1.71
CA ALA A 82 -1.65 -4.71 2.13
C ALA A 82 -0.60 -3.95 1.34
N THR A 83 0.56 -3.79 1.96
CA THR A 83 1.65 -3.01 1.39
C THR A 83 2.97 -3.56 1.85
N ASP A 84 3.82 -3.88 0.87
CA ASP A 84 5.20 -4.28 1.14
C ASP A 84 6.09 -3.05 0.99
N PHE A 85 7.00 -2.88 1.93
CA PHE A 85 8.11 -1.94 1.87
C PHE A 85 9.30 -2.55 2.60
N ALA A 86 10.51 -2.15 2.23
CA ALA A 86 11.72 -2.61 2.90
C ALA A 86 12.07 -1.68 4.06
N LEU A 87 12.56 -2.26 5.16
CA LEU A 87 13.31 -1.53 6.17
C LEU A 87 14.79 -1.46 5.74
N PRO A 88 15.53 -0.42 6.14
CA PRO A 88 16.98 -0.40 6.00
C PRO A 88 17.58 -1.49 6.90
N LEU A 89 17.94 -2.64 6.30
CA LEU A 89 18.36 -3.85 7.01
C LEU A 89 19.55 -3.62 7.95
N GLU A 90 20.47 -2.72 7.60
CA GLU A 90 21.63 -2.38 8.43
C GLU A 90 21.22 -1.97 9.85
N GLU A 91 20.13 -1.21 9.99
CA GLU A 91 19.64 -0.70 11.28
C GLU A 91 18.89 -1.75 12.11
N PHE A 92 18.42 -2.83 11.47
CA PHE A 92 17.64 -3.89 12.11
C PHE A 92 18.37 -5.23 12.15
N SER A 93 19.66 -5.26 11.78
CA SER A 93 20.51 -6.45 11.75
C SER A 93 20.62 -7.18 13.11
N GLY A 94 20.28 -6.51 14.22
CA GLY A 94 20.23 -7.11 15.56
C GLY A 94 18.88 -7.71 15.97
N TYR A 95 17.87 -7.70 15.09
CA TYR A 95 16.49 -8.12 15.37
C TYR A 95 15.99 -9.28 14.49
N THR A 96 16.88 -9.92 13.72
CA THR A 96 16.57 -11.09 12.88
C THR A 96 16.74 -12.40 13.60
#